data_AF-A0A7V8AYM7-F1
#
_entry.id   AF-A0A7V8AYM7-F1
#
_cell.length_a   1.000
_cell.length_b   1.000
_cell.length_c   1.000
_cell.angle_alpha   90.00
_cell.angle_beta   90.00
_cell.angle_gamma   90.00
#
_symmetry.space_group_name_H-M   'P 1'
#
loop_
_entity.id
_entity.type
_entity.pdbx_description
1 polymer ?
#
loop_
_entity_poly.entity_id
_entity_poly.type
_entity_poly.pdbx_seq_one_letter_code
_entity_poly.pdbx_strand_id
1 'polypeptide(L)'
;MANPTNVLSNGIEITGSIRFTNDMIIDGKINGEIMSDKGRVTIGENANIVGDISAGEVKIYGKVEGKITSQRCELKDKSWINGDIKSKVFSMEEGAKLTGRTDIGG
;
A
#
# COMPACT_ATOMS: atom_id res chain seq x y z
N MET A 1 5.54 -9.20 -22.34
CA MET A 1 4.07 -9.16 -22.23
C MET A 1 3.73 -8.18 -21.12
N ALA A 2 2.87 -7.19 -21.39
CA ALA A 2 2.41 -6.28 -20.33
C ALA A 2 1.43 -7.04 -19.43
N ASN A 3 1.72 -7.14 -18.13
CA ASN A 3 0.74 -7.65 -17.18
C ASN A 3 -0.39 -6.61 -17.06
N PRO A 4 -1.66 -7.00 -17.25
CA PRO A 4 -2.77 -6.07 -17.10
C PRO A 4 -2.75 -5.49 -15.69
N THR A 5 -2.61 -4.17 -15.60
CA THR A 5 -2.56 -3.43 -14.34
C THR A 5 -3.94 -2.87 -14.06
N ASN A 6 -4.47 -3.15 -12.89
CA ASN A 6 -5.72 -2.57 -12.43
C ASN A 6 -5.47 -1.15 -11.94
N VAL A 7 -6.32 -0.19 -12.30
CA VAL A 7 -6.16 1.21 -11.90
C VAL A 7 -7.46 1.70 -11.27
N LEU A 8 -7.33 2.22 -10.05
CA LEU A 8 -8.35 3.00 -9.37
C LEU A 8 -7.89 4.46 -9.38
N SER A 9 -8.53 5.25 -10.24
CA SER A 9 -8.17 6.65 -10.47
C SER A 9 -8.66 7.59 -9.37
N ASN A 10 -8.09 8.80 -9.36
CA ASN A 10 -8.53 9.88 -8.49
C ASN A 10 -10.03 10.17 -8.59
N GLY A 11 -10.64 10.55 -7.46
CA GLY A 11 -12.07 10.86 -7.35
C GLY A 11 -12.95 9.65 -7.00
N ILE A 12 -12.38 8.44 -6.93
CA ILE A 12 -13.09 7.24 -6.48
C ILE A 12 -12.89 7.05 -4.98
N GLU A 13 -13.98 6.71 -4.29
CA GLU A 13 -13.99 6.32 -2.88
C GLU A 13 -14.62 4.93 -2.74
N ILE A 14 -13.94 4.03 -2.04
CA ILE A 14 -14.39 2.66 -1.78
C ILE A 14 -14.46 2.42 -0.29
N THR A 15 -15.57 1.83 0.16
CA THR A 15 -15.73 1.31 1.51
C THR A 15 -15.96 -0.20 1.44
N GLY A 16 -15.09 -1.00 2.06
CA GLY A 16 -15.15 -2.45 2.05
C GLY A 16 -13.82 -3.11 1.65
N SER A 17 -13.89 -4.31 1.08
CA SER A 17 -12.70 -5.11 0.72
C SER A 17 -12.44 -5.12 -0.78
N ILE A 18 -11.17 -4.93 -1.18
CA ILE A 18 -10.70 -5.07 -2.56
C ILE A 18 -9.75 -6.26 -2.63
N ARG A 19 -10.03 -7.20 -3.55
CA ARG A 19 -9.14 -8.32 -3.85
C ARG A 19 -8.70 -8.29 -5.31
N PHE A 20 -7.41 -8.47 -5.53
CA PHE A 20 -6.82 -8.44 -6.87
C PHE A 20 -5.67 -9.45 -7.00
N THR A 21 -5.43 -9.94 -8.21
CA THR A 21 -4.41 -10.97 -8.49
C THR A 21 -3.16 -10.44 -9.19
N ASN A 22 -3.32 -9.41 -10.04
CA ASN A 22 -2.23 -8.78 -10.79
C ASN A 22 -1.67 -7.56 -10.04
N ASP A 23 -1.07 -6.61 -10.75
CA ASP A 23 -0.67 -5.34 -10.16
C ASP A 23 -1.87 -4.39 -10.05
N MET A 24 -1.87 -3.55 -9.01
CA MET A 24 -2.88 -2.54 -8.78
C MET A 24 -2.26 -1.18 -8.45
N ILE A 25 -2.80 -0.13 -9.05
CA ILE A 25 -2.49 1.26 -8.73
C ILE A 25 -3.75 1.91 -8.17
N ILE A 26 -3.62 2.60 -7.05
CA ILE A 26 -4.72 3.23 -6.32
C ILE A 26 -4.36 4.68 -6.09
N ASP A 27 -5.09 5.62 -6.66
CA ASP A 27 -4.93 7.08 -6.46
C ASP A 27 -6.20 7.73 -5.90
N GLY A 28 -7.00 6.96 -5.15
CA GLY A 28 -8.28 7.37 -4.57
C GLY A 28 -8.37 7.12 -3.05
N LYS A 29 -9.58 7.15 -2.51
CA LYS A 29 -9.82 6.91 -1.08
C LYS A 29 -10.32 5.50 -0.84
N ILE A 30 -9.76 4.83 0.15
CA ILE A 30 -10.22 3.51 0.57
C ILE A 30 -10.41 3.49 2.07
N ASN A 31 -11.58 3.03 2.51
CA ASN A 31 -11.86 2.67 3.88
C ASN A 31 -12.16 1.15 3.95
N GLY A 32 -11.16 0.36 4.35
CA GLY A 32 -11.26 -1.09 4.44
C GLY A 32 -10.01 -1.81 3.99
N GLU A 33 -10.17 -3.03 3.46
CA GLU A 33 -9.08 -3.98 3.28
C GLU A 33 -8.63 -4.10 1.82
N ILE A 34 -7.32 -4.15 1.60
CA ILE A 34 -6.71 -4.33 0.27
C ILE A 34 -5.89 -5.62 0.29
N MET A 35 -6.27 -6.59 -0.53
CA MET A 35 -5.71 -7.94 -0.47
C MET A 35 -5.23 -8.46 -1.83
N SER A 36 -4.00 -8.97 -1.85
CA SER A 36 -3.46 -9.79 -2.93
C SER A 36 -2.47 -10.82 -2.40
N ASP A 37 -2.52 -12.04 -2.95
CA ASP A 37 -1.63 -13.11 -2.50
C ASP A 37 -0.18 -12.91 -3.01
N LYS A 38 -0.02 -12.28 -4.18
CA LYS A 38 1.29 -12.08 -4.85
C LYS A 38 1.44 -10.75 -5.59
N GLY A 39 0.33 -10.09 -5.91
CA GLY A 39 0.33 -8.87 -6.69
C GLY A 39 1.01 -7.72 -5.96
N ARG A 40 1.44 -6.72 -6.74
CA ARG A 40 1.93 -5.45 -6.21
C ARG A 40 0.80 -4.44 -6.11
N VAL A 41 0.71 -3.74 -4.99
CA VAL A 41 -0.13 -2.53 -4.87
C VAL A 41 0.74 -1.29 -4.79
N THR A 42 0.41 -0.30 -5.61
CA THR A 42 0.99 1.05 -5.56
C THR A 42 -0.06 2.02 -5.06
N ILE A 43 0.20 2.63 -3.91
CA ILE A 43 -0.61 3.71 -3.33
C ILE A 43 -0.07 5.03 -3.87
N GLY A 44 -0.82 5.65 -4.78
CA GLY A 44 -0.48 6.91 -5.44
C GLY A 44 -0.42 8.09 -4.47
N GLU A 45 0.15 9.20 -4.93
CA GLU A 45 0.42 10.40 -4.12
C GLU A 45 -0.86 11.02 -3.53
N ASN A 46 -1.98 10.95 -4.24
CA ASN A 46 -3.26 11.50 -3.79
C ASN A 46 -4.12 10.49 -3.03
N ALA A 47 -3.65 9.25 -2.90
CA ALA A 47 -4.39 8.21 -2.23
C ALA A 47 -4.42 8.41 -0.71
N ASN A 48 -5.58 8.11 -0.12
CA ASN A 48 -5.76 8.08 1.32
C ASN A 48 -6.44 6.76 1.71
N ILE A 49 -5.69 5.91 2.39
CA ILE A 49 -6.11 4.57 2.79
C ILE A 49 -6.28 4.54 4.30
N VAL A 50 -7.47 4.16 4.75
CA VAL A 50 -7.77 3.83 6.14
C VAL A 50 -8.16 2.36 6.18
N GLY A 51 -7.28 1.52 6.73
CA GLY A 51 -7.45 0.08 6.81
C GLY A 51 -6.20 -0.70 6.43
N ASP A 52 -6.38 -2.02 6.30
CA ASP A 52 -5.25 -2.94 6.24
C ASP A 52 -4.88 -3.34 4.81
N ILE A 53 -3.59 -3.44 4.54
CA ILE A 53 -3.02 -3.78 3.23
C ILE A 53 -2.24 -5.08 3.38
N SER A 54 -2.61 -6.11 2.61
CA SER A 54 -1.86 -7.35 2.47
C SER A 54 -1.56 -7.63 1.01
N ALA A 55 -0.29 -7.59 0.60
CA ALA A 55 0.10 -7.80 -0.79
C ALA A 55 1.50 -8.43 -0.91
N GLY A 56 1.88 -8.91 -2.09
CA GLY A 56 3.24 -9.39 -2.32
C GLY A 56 4.26 -8.26 -2.18
N GLU A 57 4.01 -7.15 -2.89
CA GLU A 57 4.78 -5.92 -2.81
C GLU A 57 3.84 -4.73 -2.55
N VAL A 58 4.25 -3.82 -1.67
CA VAL A 58 3.52 -2.59 -1.35
C VAL A 58 4.45 -1.42 -1.61
N LYS A 59 4.04 -0.50 -2.48
CA LYS A 59 4.76 0.74 -2.76
C LYS A 59 3.87 1.93 -2.41
N ILE A 60 4.35 2.84 -1.57
CA ILE A 60 3.53 3.90 -1.00
C ILE A 60 4.12 5.27 -1.32
N TYR A 61 3.35 6.08 -2.03
CA TYR A 61 3.58 7.51 -2.24
C TYR A 61 2.61 8.36 -1.40
N GLY A 62 1.37 7.87 -1.20
CA GLY A 62 0.31 8.58 -0.47
C GLY A 62 0.26 8.32 1.03
N LYS A 63 -0.97 8.37 1.57
CA LYS A 63 -1.23 8.23 3.00
C LYS A 63 -1.88 6.89 3.33
N VAL A 64 -1.39 6.24 4.38
CA VAL A 64 -1.93 4.97 4.88
C VAL A 64 -2.05 4.99 6.39
N GLU A 65 -3.24 4.69 6.90
CA GLU A 65 -3.53 4.47 8.31
C GLU A 65 -4.03 3.04 8.51
N GLY A 66 -3.23 2.19 9.15
CA GLY A 66 -3.55 0.78 9.33
C GLY A 66 -2.34 -0.14 9.23
N LYS A 67 -2.58 -1.45 9.13
CA LYS A 67 -1.52 -2.46 9.11
C LYS A 67 -1.13 -2.82 7.68
N ILE A 68 0.17 -2.85 7.42
CA ILE A 68 0.74 -3.28 6.14
C ILE A 68 1.46 -4.61 6.34
N THR A 69 1.05 -5.63 5.60
CA THR A 69 1.71 -6.94 5.55
C THR A 69 2.17 -7.24 4.13
N SER A 70 3.47 -7.45 3.93
CA SER A 70 3.98 -7.75 2.58
C SER A 70 5.26 -8.57 2.56
N GLN A 71 5.70 -9.05 1.39
CA GLN A 71 7.07 -9.55 1.24
C GLN A 71 8.06 -8.39 1.10
N ARG A 72 7.66 -7.35 0.36
CA ARG A 72 8.45 -6.13 0.15
C ARG A 72 7.60 -4.89 0.39
N CYS A 73 8.11 -3.95 1.16
CA CYS A 73 7.45 -2.66 1.42
C CYS A 73 8.41 -1.52 1.08
N GLU A 74 7.99 -0.64 0.17
CA GLU A 74 8.74 0.55 -0.25
C GLU A 74 7.96 1.81 0.12
N LEU A 75 8.51 2.61 1.03
CA LEU A 75 8.02 3.95 1.32
C LEU A 75 8.78 4.95 0.46
N LYS A 76 8.04 5.66 -0.40
CA LYS A 76 8.59 6.68 -1.31
C LYS A 76 8.60 8.05 -0.65
N ASP A 77 9.28 9.00 -1.28
CA ASP A 77 9.32 10.37 -0.81
C ASP A 77 7.93 10.92 -0.51
N LYS A 78 7.80 11.70 0.57
CA LYS A 78 6.54 12.31 1.06
C LYS A 78 5.43 11.34 1.48
N SER A 79 5.63 10.03 1.40
CA SER A 79 4.67 9.06 1.96
C SER A 79 4.47 9.28 3.46
N TRP A 80 3.23 9.05 3.93
CA TRP A 80 2.90 9.19 5.35
C TRP A 80 2.11 7.99 5.84
N ILE A 81 2.67 7.29 6.82
CA ILE A 81 2.12 6.05 7.34
C ILE A 81 1.94 6.18 8.84
N ASN A 82 0.74 5.85 9.31
CA ASN A 82 0.41 5.73 10.72
C ASN A 82 -0.16 4.33 10.98
N GLY A 83 0.69 3.42 11.44
CA GLY A 83 0.33 2.04 11.69
C GLY A 83 1.52 1.09 11.57
N ASP A 84 1.23 -0.20 11.62
CA ASP A 84 2.24 -1.25 11.77
C ASP A 84 2.64 -1.85 10.42
N ILE A 85 3.94 -2.05 10.20
CA ILE A 85 4.48 -2.69 8.99
C ILE A 85 5.13 -4.02 9.36
N LYS A 86 4.65 -5.10 8.76
CA LYS A 86 5.30 -6.42 8.77
C LYS A 86 5.76 -6.76 7.36
N SER A 87 7.07 -6.84 7.14
CA SER A 87 7.62 -7.16 5.82
C SER A 87 8.92 -7.95 5.88
N LYS A 88 9.28 -8.68 4.81
CA LYS A 88 10.62 -9.32 4.76
C LYS A 88 11.69 -8.33 4.32
N VAL A 89 11.34 -7.45 3.39
CA VAL A 89 12.23 -6.43 2.84
C VAL A 89 11.56 -5.08 2.98
N PHE A 90 12.22 -4.13 3.61
CA PHE A 90 11.72 -2.78 3.81
C PHE A 90 12.73 -1.76 3.30
N SER A 91 12.25 -0.76 2.57
CA SER A 91 13.05 0.40 2.16
C SER A 91 12.25 1.67 2.34
N MET A 92 12.91 2.72 2.79
CA MET A 92 12.31 4.02 3.05
C MET A 92 13.18 5.11 2.44
N GLU A 93 12.60 5.93 1.57
CA GLU A 93 13.27 7.08 0.97
C GLU A 93 13.25 8.30 1.90
N GLU A 94 14.17 9.24 1.65
CA GLU A 94 14.22 10.49 2.39
C GLU A 94 12.91 11.27 2.26
N GLY A 95 12.43 11.83 3.37
CA GLY A 95 11.18 12.58 3.42
C GLY A 95 9.92 11.74 3.61
N ALA A 96 10.00 10.41 3.54
CA ALA A 96 8.94 9.54 4.01
C ALA A 96 8.74 9.67 5.53
N LYS A 97 7.52 9.44 6.01
CA LYS A 97 7.16 9.48 7.44
C LYS A 97 6.44 8.20 7.82
N LEU A 98 6.93 7.54 8.86
CA LEU A 98 6.34 6.34 9.42
C LEU A 98 6.21 6.49 10.94
N THR A 99 5.00 6.27 11.46
CA THR A 99 4.71 6.19 12.88
C THR A 99 4.02 4.86 13.16
N GLY A 100 4.61 4.02 14.00
CA GLY A 100 4.08 2.70 14.35
C GLY A 100 5.18 1.67 14.50
N ARG A 101 4.80 0.40 14.65
CA ARG A 101 5.76 -0.70 14.83
C ARG A 101 6.19 -1.26 13.49
N THR A 102 7.50 -1.49 13.34
CA THR A 102 8.06 -2.24 12.21
C THR A 102 8.54 -3.61 12.65
N ASP A 103 8.18 -4.64 11.89
CA ASP A 103 8.64 -6.01 12.02
C ASP A 103 9.22 -6.43 10.67
N ILE A 104 10.55 -6.38 10.55
CA ILE A 104 11.28 -6.52 9.28
C ILE A 104 12.24 -7.70 9.35
N GLY A 105 12.20 -8.57 8.34
CA GLY A 105 13.15 -9.69 8.17
C GLY A 105 12.58 -11.06 8.54
N GLY A 106 11.52 -11.09 9.35
CA GLY A 106 10.90 -12.33 9.84
C GLY A 106 11.35 -12.71 11.24
#